data_AF-A0A1J0PC65-F1
#
_entry.id   AF-A0A1J0PC65-F1
#
_cell.length_a   1.000
_cell.length_b   1.000
_cell.length_c   1.000
_cell.angle_alpha   90.00
_cell.angle_beta   90.00
_cell.angle_gamma   90.00
#
_symmetry.space_group_name_H-M   'P 1'
#
loop_
_entity.id
_entity.type
_entity.pdbx_description
1 polymer ?
#
loop_
_entity_poly.entity_id
_entity_poly.type
_entity_poly.pdbx_seq_one_letter_code
_entity_poly.pdbx_strand_id
1 'polypeptide(L)' 'MLIAILSWVWIGTGVLLIVSVLLHSPKGDGMGGLASSGGSMFSSARSAEDTLNRISWTLLAVFLGLAVLLSAGWLR' A
#
# COMPACT_ATOMS: atom_id res chain seq x y z
N MET A 1 -20.16 -9.64 16.33
CA MET A 1 -20.31 -9.66 14.85
C MET A 1 -19.47 -8.57 14.19
N LEU A 2 -19.52 -7.32 14.68
CA LEU A 2 -18.72 -6.21 14.17
C LEU A 2 -17.20 -6.50 14.15
N ILE A 3 -16.63 -6.99 15.26
CA ILE A 3 -15.21 -7.34 15.34
C ILE A 3 -14.83 -8.39 14.29
N ALA A 4 -15.67 -9.41 14.08
CA ALA A 4 -15.41 -10.43 13.06
C ALA A 4 -15.38 -9.83 11.64
N ILE A 5 -16.29 -8.90 11.33
CA ILE A 5 -16.29 -8.19 10.05
C ILE A 5 -15.01 -7.35 9.91
N LEU A 6 -14.63 -6.59 10.94
CA LEU A 6 -13.41 -5.80 10.96
C LEU A 6 -12.15 -6.67 10.79
N SER A 7 -12.11 -7.85 11.42
CA SER A 7 -11.01 -8.82 11.26
C SER A 7 -10.92 -9.34 9.82
N TRP A 8 -12.04 -9.66 9.19
CA TRP A 8 -12.05 -10.07 7.78
C TRP A 8 -11.60 -8.95 6.85
N VAL A 9 -12.03 -7.72 7.09
CA VAL A 9 -11.56 -6.55 6.35
C VAL A 9 -10.06 -6.36 6.56
N TRP A 10 -9.57 -6.49 7.80
CA TRP A 10 -8.14 -6.37 8.11
C TRP A 10 -7.30 -7.41 7.35
N ILE A 11 -7.71 -8.68 7.36
CA ILE A 11 -7.06 -9.75 6.59
C ILE A 11 -7.08 -9.40 5.09
N GLY A 12 -8.23 -8.98 4.56
CA GLY A 12 -8.36 -8.59 3.15
C GLY A 12 -7.43 -7.43 2.77
N THR A 13 -7.32 -6.42 3.63
CA THR A 13 -6.39 -5.29 3.41
C THR A 13 -4.93 -5.74 3.44
N GLY A 14 -4.57 -6.69 4.30
CA GLY A 14 -3.23 -7.29 4.33
C GLY A 14 -2.90 -8.05 3.05
N VAL A 15 -3.82 -8.85 2.52
CA VAL A 15 -3.64 -9.56 1.24
C VAL A 15 -3.48 -8.57 0.08
N LEU A 16 -4.34 -7.54 0.02
CA LEU A 16 -4.24 -6.50 -1.01
C LEU A 16 -2.92 -5.72 -0.92
N LEU A 17 -2.41 -5.47 0.29
CA LEU A 17 -1.08 -4.88 0.48
C LEU A 17 0.03 -5.74 -0.08
N ILE A 18 0.03 -7.04 0.22
CA ILE A 18 1.03 -7.97 -0.31
C ILE A 18 1.01 -7.93 -1.83
N VAL A 19 -0.16 -8.04 -2.45
CA VAL A 19 -0.31 -7.96 -3.90
C VAL A 19 0.18 -6.61 -4.43
N SER A 20 -0.21 -5.49 -3.80
CA SER A 20 0.20 -4.15 -4.21
C SER A 20 1.72 -3.94 -4.15
N VAL A 21 2.39 -4.48 -3.12
CA VAL A 21 3.85 -4.44 -2.98
C VAL A 21 4.52 -5.30 -4.05
N LEU A 22 4.00 -6.50 -4.33
CA LEU A 22 4.54 -7.35 -5.40
C LEU A 22 4.35 -6.76 -6.81
N LEU A 23 3.34 -5.92 -6.99
CA LEU A 23 3.11 -5.16 -8.23
C LEU A 23 4.06 -3.97 -8.39
N HIS A 24 4.72 -3.51 -7.32
CA HIS A 24 5.77 -2.51 -7.48
C HIS A 24 6.91 -3.14 -8.28
N SER A 25 7.28 -2.48 -9.38
CA SER A 25 8.50 -2.87 -10.08
C SER A 25 9.67 -2.82 -9.09
N PRO A 26 10.60 -3.78 -9.11
CA PRO A 26 11.83 -3.73 -8.33
C PRO A 26 12.73 -2.62 -8.92
N LYS A 27 12.31 -1.38 -8.77
CA LYS A 27 13.05 -0.19 -9.16
C LYS A 27 13.74 0.31 -7.90
N GLY A 28 15.06 0.35 -7.97
CA GLY A 28 15.90 0.90 -6.92
C GLY A 28 15.68 2.40 -6.79
N ASP A 29 14.62 2.81 -6.08
CA ASP A 29 14.38 4.19 -5.64
C ASP A 29 15.29 4.60 -4.46
N GLY A 30 16.45 3.95 -4.33
CA GLY A 30 17.59 4.50 -3.60
C GLY A 30 18.31 5.59 -4.41
N MET A 31 19.54 5.97 -4.03
CA MET A 31 20.36 7.03 -4.65
C MET A 31 20.50 6.97 -6.20
N GLY A 32 20.10 5.88 -6.87
CA GLY A 32 19.99 5.78 -8.33
C GLY A 32 18.81 6.53 -8.95
N GLY A 33 17.74 6.85 -8.20
CA GLY A 33 16.62 7.69 -8.65
C GLY A 33 16.97 9.18 -8.75
N LEU A 34 17.98 9.63 -7.98
CA LEU A 34 18.55 10.98 -8.11
C LEU A 34 19.39 11.13 -9.40
N ALA A 35 19.99 10.03 -9.87
CA ALA A 35 20.76 9.96 -11.12
C ALA A 35 19.88 9.72 -12.37
N SER A 36 18.61 9.36 -12.21
CA SER A 36 17.68 9.06 -13.31
C SER A 36 16.89 10.29 -13.79
N SER A 37 17.38 11.50 -13.52
CA SER A 37 16.87 12.79 -14.03
C SER A 37 16.91 12.94 -15.56
N GLY A 38 17.06 11.84 -16.31
CA GLY A 38 16.95 11.75 -17.78
C GLY A 38 15.82 10.85 -18.31
N GLY A 39 14.90 10.34 -17.49
CA GLY A 39 13.90 9.35 -17.88
C GLY A 39 12.54 9.87 -18.38
N SER A 40 12.50 10.95 -19.18
CA SER A 40 11.25 11.38 -19.83
C SER A 40 11.00 10.52 -21.08
N MET A 41 10.35 9.36 -20.98
CA MET A 41 9.89 8.70 -22.21
C MET A 41 8.66 7.78 -22.16
N PHE A 42 7.96 7.57 -21.01
CA PHE A 42 6.65 6.89 -21.00
C PHE A 42 5.70 7.46 -19.92
N SER A 43 4.89 8.46 -20.28
CA SER A 43 3.94 9.12 -19.36
C SER A 43 2.91 8.16 -18.72
N SER A 44 2.51 7.10 -19.43
CA SER A 44 1.49 6.15 -18.94
C SER A 44 2.02 5.21 -17.84
N ALA A 45 3.29 4.80 -17.93
CA ALA A 45 3.90 3.91 -16.93
C ALA A 45 4.17 4.64 -15.60
N ARG A 46 4.60 5.91 -15.67
CA ARG A 46 4.81 6.75 -14.48
C ARG A 46 3.50 7.03 -13.72
N SER A 47 2.41 7.32 -14.45
CA SER A 47 1.10 7.55 -13.83
C SER A 47 0.53 6.31 -13.15
N ALA A 48 0.79 5.12 -13.69
CA ALA A 48 0.38 3.85 -13.08
C ALA A 48 1.14 3.59 -11.77
N GLU A 49 2.45 3.85 -11.75
CA GLU A 49 3.29 3.72 -10.55
C GLU A 49 2.90 4.72 -9.46
N ASP A 50 2.66 5.99 -9.82
CA ASP A 50 2.18 7.00 -8.88
C ASP A 50 0.83 6.62 -8.27
N THR A 51 -0.06 6.01 -9.06
CA THR A 51 -1.36 5.51 -8.58
C THR A 51 -1.19 4.30 -7.66
N LEU A 52 -0.33 3.35 -8.01
CA LEU A 52 -0.05 2.17 -7.20
C LEU A 52 0.59 2.53 -5.85
N ASN A 53 1.44 3.56 -5.83
CA ASN A 53 2.01 4.11 -4.60
C ASN A 53 0.93 4.71 -3.70
N ARG A 54 0.03 5.54 -4.25
CA ARG A 54 -1.11 6.11 -3.50
C ARG A 54 -2.02 5.01 -2.93
N ILE A 55 -2.33 3.99 -3.71
CA ILE A 55 -3.12 2.84 -3.28
C ILE A 55 -2.41 2.11 -2.12
N SER A 56 -1.11 1.87 -2.24
CA SER A 56 -0.33 1.17 -1.21
C SER A 56 -0.25 1.94 0.10
N TRP A 57 -0.02 3.25 0.05
CA TRP A 57 -0.06 4.10 1.24
C TRP A 57 -1.44 4.13 1.90
N THR A 58 -2.50 4.18 1.09
CA THR A 58 -3.88 4.14 1.59
C THR A 58 -4.16 2.80 2.28
N LEU A 59 -3.83 1.69 1.61
CA LEU A 59 -3.98 0.35 2.15
C LEU A 59 -3.15 0.16 3.44
N LEU A 60 -1.94 0.72 3.50
CA LEU A 60 -1.05 0.65 4.66
C LEU A 60 -1.66 1.39 5.85
N ALA A 61 -2.14 2.62 5.63
CA ALA A 61 -2.80 3.41 6.67
C ALA A 61 -4.06 2.70 7.20
N VAL A 62 -4.86 2.11 6.32
CA VAL A 62 -6.05 1.34 6.71
C VAL A 62 -5.66 0.08 7.49
N PHE A 63 -4.68 -0.68 7.03
CA PHE A 63 -4.22 -1.90 7.69
C PHE A 63 -3.69 -1.62 9.10
N LEU A 64 -2.85 -0.59 9.25
CA LEU A 64 -2.31 -0.20 10.55
C LEU A 64 -3.39 0.40 11.46
N GLY A 65 -4.29 1.23 10.91
CA GLY A 65 -5.41 1.79 11.66
C GLY A 65 -6.34 0.70 12.20
N LEU A 66 -6.67 -0.29 11.38
CA LEU A 66 -7.43 -1.47 11.80
C LEU A 66 -6.64 -2.30 12.83
N ALA A 67 -5.33 -2.51 12.64
CA ALA A 67 -4.51 -3.25 13.61
C ALA A 67 -4.57 -2.61 15.01
N VAL A 68 -4.43 -1.29 15.09
CA VAL A 68 -4.57 -0.55 16.36
C VAL A 68 -5.99 -0.67 16.91
N LEU A 69 -7.01 -0.48 16.06
CA LEU A 69 -8.41 -0.49 16.48
C LEU A 69 -8.85 -1.86 17.03
N LEU A 70 -8.45 -2.96 16.39
CA LEU A 70 -8.71 -4.32 16.88
C LEU A 70 -7.87 -4.66 18.11
N SER A 71 -6.63 -4.17 18.20
CA SER A 71 -5.73 -4.45 19.33
C SER A 71 -6.06 -3.65 20.59
N ALA A 72 -6.65 -2.46 20.46
CA ALA A 72 -6.88 -1.56 21.59
C ALA A 72 -8.01 -2.01 22.52
N GLY A 73 -8.86 -2.96 22.10
CA GLY A 73 -9.95 -3.49 22.92
C GLY A 73 -11.09 -2.49 23.20
N TRP A 74 -11.17 -1.40 22.44
CA TRP A 74 -12.20 -0.36 22.60
C TRP A 74 -13.58 -0.79 22.09
N LEU A 75 -13.61 -1.68 21.10
CA LEU A 75 -14.83 -2.23 20.52
C LEU A 75 -15.18 -3.53 21.25
N ARG A 76 -16.39 -3.61 21.80
CA ARG A 76 -16.95 -4.82 22.43
C ARG A 76 -18.06 -5.42 21.57
#